data_AF-A0A932FY57-F1
#
_entry.id   AF-A0A932FY57-F1
#
_cell.length_a   1.000
_cell.length_b   1.000
_cell.length_c   1.000
_cell.angle_alpha   90.00
_cell.angle_beta   90.00
_cell.angle_gamma   90.00
#
_symmetry.space_group_name_H-M   'P 1'
#
loop_
_entity.id
_entity.type
_entity.pdbx_description
1 polymer ?
#
loop_
_entity_poly.entity_id
_entity_poly.type
_entity_poly.pdbx_seq_one_letter_code
_entity_poly.pdbx_strand_id
1 'polypeptide(L)' 'MKAARARVVKGKIVTRAKFPEGSELTIVLREREPPIDLTSEEEEAILRGIDSIRSGKGIPLRELRALLHRL' A
#
# COMPACT_ATOMS: atom_id res chain seq x y z
N MET A 1 -3.65 -2.65 17.87
CA MET A 1 -3.36 -1.22 17.63
C MET A 1 -4.32 -0.68 16.57
N LYS A 2 -5.14 0.34 16.86
CA LYS A 2 -6.05 0.94 15.88
C LYS A 2 -5.35 2.11 15.19
N ALA A 3 -5.08 2.00 13.90
CA ALA A 3 -4.49 3.08 13.10
C ALA A 3 -5.59 3.95 12.49
N ALA A 4 -5.44 5.26 12.55
CA ALA A 4 -6.33 6.21 11.89
C ALA A 4 -5.52 7.09 10.93
N ARG A 5 -6.12 7.42 9.78
CA ARG A 5 -5.53 8.41 8.87
C ARG A 5 -5.72 9.80 9.45
N ALA A 6 -4.64 10.57 9.51
CA ALA A 6 -4.63 11.97 9.91
C ALA A 6 -3.95 12.82 8.84
N ARG A 7 -4.23 14.12 8.83
CA ARG A 7 -3.59 15.12 7.97
C ARG A 7 -3.02 16.24 8.83
N VAL A 8 -1.91 16.82 8.39
CA VAL A 8 -1.36 18.03 9.00
C VAL A 8 -1.96 19.25 8.31
N VAL A 9 -2.60 20.14 9.07
CA VAL A 9 -3.18 21.41 8.60
C VAL A 9 -2.71 22.52 9.53
N LYS A 10 -1.97 23.51 9.00
CA LYS A 10 -1.39 24.62 9.77
C LYS A 10 -0.61 24.15 11.02
N GLY A 11 0.19 23.08 10.86
CA GLY A 11 0.98 22.49 11.94
C GLY A 11 0.18 21.65 12.96
N LYS A 12 -1.14 21.53 12.81
CA LYS A 12 -2.00 20.70 13.68
C LYS A 12 -2.35 19.39 13.00
N ILE A 13 -2.36 18.30 13.76
CA ILE A 13 -2.79 16.98 13.29
C ILE A 13 -4.30 16.88 13.41
N VAL A 14 -4.97 16.69 12.28
CA VAL A 14 -6.41 16.59 12.17
C VAL A 14 -6.79 15.19 11.70
N THR A 15 -7.71 14.56 12.40
CA THR A 15 -8.23 13.21 12.09
C THR A 15 -9.74 13.20 12.25
N ARG A 16 -10.41 12.36 11.45
CA ARG A 16 -11.87 12.13 11.59
C ARG A 16 -12.19 11.08 12.67
N ALA A 17 -11.18 10.34 13.13
CA ALA A 17 -11.37 9.32 14.15
C ALA A 17 -11.58 9.96 15.52
N LYS A 18 -12.52 9.40 16.30
CA LYS A 18 -12.74 9.78 17.69
C LYS A 18 -11.90 8.89 18.59
N PHE A 19 -11.16 9.51 19.50
CA PHE A 19 -10.37 8.83 20.52
C PHE A 19 -10.93 9.20 21.90
N PRO A 20 -10.96 8.26 22.86
CA PRO A 20 -11.27 8.59 24.25
C PRO A 20 -10.30 9.63 24.81
N GLU A 21 -10.78 10.46 25.73
CA GLU A 21 -9.93 11.43 26.43
C GLU A 21 -8.82 10.71 27.23
N GLY A 22 -7.63 11.29 27.27
CA GLY A 22 -6.45 10.66 27.88
C GLY A 22 -5.75 9.59 27.03
N SER A 23 -6.21 9.34 25.80
CA SER A 23 -5.53 8.40 24.89
C SER A 23 -4.17 8.94 24.42
N GLU A 24 -3.12 8.12 24.55
CA GLU A 24 -1.84 8.38 23.92
C GLU A 24 -1.89 8.04 22.42
N LEU A 25 -1.43 8.97 21.58
CA LEU A 25 -1.40 8.83 20.13
C LEU A 25 0.04 8.79 19.64
N THR A 26 0.43 7.68 18.99
CA THR A 26 1.72 7.58 18.30
C THR A 26 1.57 7.99 16.85
N ILE A 27 2.34 9.00 16.44
CA ILE A 27 2.36 9.46 15.05
C ILE A 27 3.35 8.60 14.29
N VAL A 28 2.84 7.85 13.31
CA VAL A 28 3.69 7.11 12.36
C VAL A 28 3.72 7.92 11.07
N LEU A 29 4.84 8.60 10.83
CA LEU A 29 5.11 9.23 9.54
C LEU A 29 5.43 8.12 8.55
N ARG A 30 4.52 7.86 7.60
CA ARG A 30 4.89 7.10 6.41
C ARG A 30 5.67 8.03 5.52
N GLU A 31 6.99 7.87 5.51
CA GLU A 31 7.83 8.46 4.49
C GLU A 31 7.31 8.01 3.12
N ARG A 32 7.30 8.94 2.17
CA ARG A 32 6.92 8.62 0.79
C ARG A 32 7.98 7.65 0.31
N GLU A 33 7.59 6.40 0.02
CA GLU A 33 8.51 5.45 -0.59
C GLU A 33 9.11 6.13 -1.83
N PRO A 34 10.44 6.02 -2.04
CA PRO A 34 11.06 6.59 -3.22
C PRO A 34 10.35 6.04 -4.45
N PRO A 35 10.14 6.85 -5.49
CA PRO A 35 9.58 6.35 -6.74
C PRO A 35 10.46 5.19 -7.21
N ILE A 36 9.82 4.06 -7.52
CA ILE A 36 10.50 2.92 -8.12
C ILE A 36 10.81 3.33 -9.55
N ASP A 37 12.09 3.40 -9.89
CA ASP A 37 12.51 3.64 -11.26
C ASP A 37 12.34 2.33 -12.03
N LEU A 38 11.46 2.34 -13.02
CA LEU A 38 11.17 1.17 -13.84
C LEU A 38 11.93 1.28 -15.15
N THR A 39 12.63 0.23 -15.53
CA THR A 39 13.09 0.08 -16.90
C THR A 39 11.89 -0.08 -17.84
N SER A 40 12.07 0.22 -19.12
CA SER A 40 11.00 0.04 -20.12
C SER A 40 10.49 -1.41 -20.17
N GLU A 41 11.38 -2.39 -19.97
CA GLU A 41 11.02 -3.80 -19.93
C GLU A 41 10.14 -4.15 -18.71
N GLU A 42 10.46 -3.61 -17.54
CA GLU A 42 9.68 -3.79 -16.32
C GLU A 42 8.31 -3.11 -16.41
N GLU A 43 8.24 -1.91 -17.00
CA GLU A 43 6.97 -1.21 -17.24
C GLU A 43 6.06 -2.03 -18.16
N GLU A 44 6.59 -2.55 -19.27
CA GLU A 44 5.83 -3.43 -20.16
C GLU A 44 5.37 -4.72 -19.46
N ALA A 45 6.22 -5.32 -18.62
CA ALA A 45 5.87 -6.52 -17.86
C ALA A 45 4.70 -6.26 -16.91
N ILE A 46 4.69 -5.11 -16.23
CA ILE A 46 3.60 -4.68 -15.36
C ILE A 46 2.33 -4.45 -16.17
N LEU A 47 2.40 -3.77 -17.32
CA LEU A 47 1.24 -3.54 -18.19
C LEU A 47 0.63 -4.86 -18.69
N ARG A 48 1.46 -5.81 -19.14
CA ARG A 48 1.01 -7.17 -19.49
C ARG A 48 0.31 -7.85 -18.32
N GLY A 49 0.86 -7.70 -17.11
CA GLY A 49 0.25 -8.20 -15.87
C GLY A 49 -1.13 -7.60 -15.60
N ILE A 50 -1.28 -6.28 -15.73
CA ILE A 50 -2.54 -5.56 -15.53
C ILE A 50 -3.60 -6.04 -16.53
N ASP A 51 -3.24 -6.19 -17.81
CA ASP A 51 -4.17 -6.65 -18.83
C ASP A 51 -4.56 -8.13 -18.65
N SER A 52 -3.64 -8.97 -18.17
CA SER A 52 -3.94 -10.35 -17.76
C SER A 52 -4.94 -10.40 -16.60
N ILE A 53 -4.78 -9.54 -15.59
CA ILE A 53 -5.72 -9.44 -14.46
C ILE A 53 -7.09 -8.97 -14.96
N ARG A 54 -7.13 -7.94 -15.82
CA ARG A 54 -8.38 -7.40 -16.40
C ARG A 54 -9.13 -8.42 -17.24
N SER A 55 -8.41 -9.27 -17.96
CA SER A 55 -8.99 -10.36 -18.76
C SER A 55 -9.38 -11.60 -17.94
N GLY A 56 -9.28 -11.53 -16.60
CA GLY A 56 -9.66 -12.64 -15.70
C GLY A 56 -8.64 -13.78 -15.66
N LYS A 57 -7.44 -13.58 -16.23
CA LYS A 57 -6.34 -14.55 -16.25
C LYS A 57 -5.36 -14.37 -15.08
N GLY A 58 -5.68 -13.49 -14.13
CA GLY A 58 -4.90 -13.33 -12.90
C GLY A 58 -5.09 -14.50 -11.94
N ILE A 59 -4.03 -14.89 -11.24
CA ILE A 59 -4.10 -15.83 -10.12
C ILE A 59 -4.17 -15.08 -8.78
N PRO A 60 -4.91 -15.60 -7.78
CA PRO A 60 -4.89 -15.05 -6.43
C PRO A 60 -3.46 -14.98 -5.87
N LEU A 61 -3.14 -13.91 -5.13
CA LEU A 61 -1.81 -13.71 -4.53
C LEU A 61 -1.36 -14.91 -3.65
N ARG A 62 -2.31 -15.61 -3.02
CA ARG A 62 -2.05 -16.82 -2.24
C ARG A 62 -1.50 -17.96 -3.10
N GLU A 63 -2.04 -18.14 -4.30
CA GLU A 63 -1.59 -19.18 -5.24
C GLU A 63 -0.21 -18.84 -5.81
N LEU A 64 0.03 -17.58 -6.15
CA LEU A 64 1.35 -17.12 -6.59
C LEU A 64 2.42 -17.39 -5.51
N ARG A 65 2.12 -17.05 -4.25
CA ARG A 65 3.04 -17.33 -3.12
C ARG A 65 3.31 -18.82 -2.98
N ALA A 66 2.31 -19.68 -3.14
CA ALA A 66 2.49 -21.13 -3.05
C ALA A 66 3.39 -21.68 -4.18
N LEU A 67 3.29 -21.13 -5.40
CA LEU A 67 4.16 -21.49 -6.52
C LEU A 67 5.61 -21.08 -6.27
N LEU A 68 5.83 -19.85 -5.80
CA LEU A 68 7.17 -19.32 -5.51
C LEU A 68 7.88 -20.05 -4.36
N HIS A 69 7.15 -20.51 -3.34
CA HIS A 69 7.71 -21.31 -2.25
C HIS A 69 8.08 -22.74 -2.64
N ARG A 70 7.71 -23.19 -3.84
CA ARG A 70 7.96 -24.54 -4.35
C ARG A 70 9.15 -24.61 -5.31
N LEU A 71 9.68 -23.45 -5.70
CA LEU A 71 10.92 -23.26 -6.44
C LEU A 71 12.09 -23.11 -5.46
#